data_AF-A0ABD0QVC1-F1
#
_entry.id   AF-A0ABD0QVC1-F1
#
_cell.length_a   1.000
_cell.length_b   1.000
_cell.length_c   1.000
_cell.angle_alpha   90.00
_cell.angle_beta   90.00
_cell.angle_gamma   90.00
#
_symmetry.space_group_name_H-M   'P 1'
#
loop_
_entity.id
_entity.type
_entity.pdbx_description
1 polymer ?
#
loop_
_entity_poly.entity_id
_entity_poly.type
_entity_poly.pdbx_seq_one_letter_code
_entity_poly.pdbx_strand_id
1 'polypeptide(L)'
;TPCGHNFCKTCLNYYWDNSQTCSCPYCKETFNQRPDLKINTTLRELVDHYKKKSPEKKPEVLCDICEERKLKALNSYCETHLEPHLRVAGLKKHKLMDPVSNLEDYICQKHERPLELFCRDDQTCVCSFCTVKDHKNHNTVSIEEESQEKK
;
A
#
# COMPACT_ATOMS: atom_id res chain seq x y z
N THR A 1 11.77 -15.00 -24.06
CA THR A 1 11.05 -15.50 -25.26
C THR A 1 12.07 -16.07 -26.24
N PRO A 2 11.65 -16.80 -27.30
CA PRO A 2 12.57 -17.34 -28.31
C PRO A 2 13.49 -16.27 -28.94
N CYS A 3 12.97 -15.06 -29.12
CA CYS A 3 13.71 -13.90 -29.63
C CYS A 3 14.65 -13.23 -28.60
N GLY A 4 14.95 -13.86 -27.47
CA GLY A 4 15.90 -13.37 -26.46
C GLY A 4 15.40 -12.25 -25.54
N HIS A 5 14.24 -11.64 -25.81
CA HIS A 5 13.65 -10.60 -24.96
C HIS A 5 13.00 -11.18 -23.69
N ASN A 6 13.01 -10.40 -22.61
CA ASN A 6 12.56 -10.81 -21.29
C ASN A 6 11.41 -9.92 -20.82
N PHE A 7 10.36 -10.53 -20.28
CA PHE A 7 9.15 -9.85 -19.84
C PHE A 7 8.61 -10.51 -18.57
N CYS A 8 7.82 -9.76 -17.79
CA CYS A 8 6.99 -10.36 -16.74
C CYS A 8 6.05 -11.40 -17.36
N LYS A 9 5.96 -12.59 -16.74
CA LYS A 9 5.09 -13.67 -17.21
C LYS A 9 3.63 -13.21 -17.31
N THR A 10 3.13 -12.48 -16.31
CA THR A 10 1.78 -11.90 -16.29
C THR A 10 1.56 -10.92 -17.43
N CYS A 11 2.46 -9.96 -17.64
CA CYS A 11 2.30 -8.95 -18.69
C CYS A 11 2.36 -9.55 -20.10
N LEU A 12 3.27 -10.51 -20.32
CA LEU A 12 3.39 -11.18 -21.60
C LEU A 12 2.18 -12.08 -21.88
N ASN A 13 1.67 -12.76 -20.84
CA ASN A 13 0.45 -13.54 -20.95
C ASN A 13 -0.74 -12.64 -21.30
N TYR A 14 -0.94 -11.55 -20.56
CA TYR A 14 -2.00 -10.59 -20.84
C TYR A 14 -1.91 -10.04 -22.27
N TYR A 15 -0.71 -9.70 -22.75
CA TYR A 15 -0.52 -9.24 -24.11
C TYR A 15 -0.95 -10.29 -25.16
N TRP A 16 -0.57 -11.56 -24.96
CA TRP A 16 -0.97 -12.64 -25.86
C TRP A 16 -2.46 -12.98 -25.77
N ASP A 17 -3.04 -12.93 -24.59
CA ASP A 17 -4.47 -13.24 -24.37
C ASP A 17 -5.37 -12.18 -25.04
N ASN A 18 -4.86 -10.96 -25.26
CA ASN A 18 -5.55 -9.87 -25.95
C ASN A 18 -5.09 -9.69 -27.41
N SER A 19 -4.32 -10.62 -27.96
CA SER A 19 -3.78 -10.56 -29.33
C SER A 19 -4.20 -11.78 -30.14
N GLN A 20 -4.44 -11.59 -31.44
CA GLN A 20 -4.74 -12.68 -32.36
C GLN A 20 -3.51 -13.54 -32.66
N THR A 21 -2.30 -13.00 -32.45
CA THR A 21 -1.04 -13.68 -32.71
C THR A 21 -0.13 -13.64 -31.50
N CYS A 22 0.61 -14.73 -31.28
CA CYS A 22 1.69 -14.76 -30.30
C CYS A 22 2.90 -14.04 -30.89
N SER A 23 3.17 -12.81 -30.46
CA SER A 23 4.33 -12.04 -30.92
C SER A 23 5.12 -11.45 -29.77
N CYS A 24 6.38 -11.11 -30.01
CA CYS A 24 7.18 -10.35 -29.07
C CYS A 24 6.66 -8.90 -29.00
N PRO A 25 6.30 -8.37 -27.81
CA PRO A 25 5.85 -6.99 -27.68
C PRO A 25 6.87 -5.95 -28.16
N TYR A 26 8.17 -6.28 -28.08
CA TYR A 26 9.28 -5.39 -28.43
C TYR A 26 9.67 -5.48 -29.91
N CYS A 27 10.23 -6.61 -30.35
CA CYS A 27 10.74 -6.76 -31.72
C CYS A 27 9.68 -7.22 -32.74
N LYS A 28 8.44 -7.48 -32.30
CA LYS A 28 7.30 -7.91 -33.14
C LYS A 28 7.48 -9.26 -33.85
N GLU A 29 8.53 -10.01 -33.54
CA GLU A 29 8.72 -11.37 -34.04
C GLU A 29 7.53 -12.25 -33.64
N THR A 30 6.91 -12.89 -34.64
CA THR A 30 5.73 -13.75 -34.48
C THR A 30 6.13 -15.20 -34.25
N PHE A 31 5.41 -15.86 -33.35
CA PHE A 31 5.59 -17.27 -33.02
C PHE A 31 4.38 -18.06 -33.52
N ASN A 32 4.63 -19.20 -34.17
CA ASN A 32 3.56 -20.05 -34.73
C ASN A 32 2.63 -20.63 -33.65
N GLN A 33 3.15 -20.81 -32.43
CA GLN A 33 2.41 -21.24 -31.25
C GLN A 33 2.93 -20.48 -30.03
N ARG A 34 2.14 -20.44 -28.96
CA ARG A 34 2.54 -19.82 -27.70
C ARG A 34 3.76 -20.58 -27.14
N PRO A 35 4.95 -19.97 -27.09
CA PRO A 35 6.16 -20.68 -26.70
C PRO A 35 6.17 -20.94 -25.18
N ASP A 36 6.76 -22.07 -24.79
CA ASP A 36 7.02 -22.36 -23.38
C ASP A 36 8.00 -21.34 -22.79
N LEU A 37 7.51 -20.56 -21.83
CA LEU A 37 8.28 -19.53 -21.16
C LEU A 37 9.14 -20.13 -20.06
N LYS A 38 10.46 -20.05 -20.22
CA LYS A 38 11.42 -20.33 -19.14
C LYS A 38 11.67 -19.06 -18.34
N ILE A 39 11.76 -19.20 -17.01
CA ILE A 39 12.16 -18.12 -16.12
C ILE A 39 13.65 -17.88 -16.30
N ASN A 40 14.04 -16.64 -16.55
CA ASN A 40 15.44 -16.24 -16.56
C ASN A 40 15.90 -16.04 -15.10
N THR A 41 16.58 -17.05 -14.55
CA THR A 41 17.06 -17.05 -13.16
C THR A 41 18.05 -15.93 -12.88
N THR A 42 18.95 -15.64 -13.82
CA THR A 42 19.93 -14.54 -13.70
C THR A 42 19.24 -13.18 -13.60
N LEU A 43 18.25 -12.89 -14.45
CA LEU A 43 17.49 -11.65 -14.35
C LEU A 43 16.69 -11.56 -13.05
N ARG A 44 16.12 -12.68 -12.59
CA ARG A 44 15.41 -12.72 -11.31
C ARG A 44 16.34 -12.38 -10.15
N GLU A 45 17.52 -13.00 -10.09
CA GLU A 45 18.52 -12.74 -9.05
C GLU A 45 18.98 -11.28 -9.06
N LEU A 46 19.22 -10.71 -10.25
CA LEU A 46 19.57 -9.30 -10.39
C LEU A 46 18.45 -8.39 -9.87
N VAL A 47 17.20 -8.62 -10.29
CA VAL A 47 16.04 -7.84 -9.81
C VAL A 47 15.87 -7.98 -8.30
N ASP A 48 16.01 -9.18 -7.75
CA ASP A 48 15.87 -9.43 -6.32
C ASP A 48 16.99 -8.74 -5.51
N HIS A 49 18.21 -8.72 -6.04
CA HIS A 49 19.34 -8.00 -5.44
C HIS A 49 19.14 -6.48 -5.50
N TYR A 50 18.58 -5.93 -6.60
CA TYR A 50 18.20 -4.52 -6.69
C TYR A 50 17.05 -4.15 -5.75
N LYS A 51 16.05 -5.02 -5.59
CA LYS A 51 14.96 -4.83 -4.61
C LYS A 51 15.46 -4.84 -3.17
N LYS A 52 16.48 -5.65 -2.85
CA LYS A 52 17.10 -5.68 -1.51
C LYS A 52 17.99 -4.46 -1.25
N LYS A 53 18.62 -3.91 -2.29
CA LYS A 53 19.50 -2.73 -2.19
C LYS A 53 18.78 -1.40 -2.32
N SER A 54 17.62 -1.37 -2.96
CA SER A 54 16.71 -0.24 -2.83
C SER A 54 15.94 -0.44 -1.53
N PRO A 55 16.18 0.34 -0.46
CA PRO A 55 15.10 0.49 0.51
C PRO A 55 13.86 0.86 -0.30
N GLU A 56 12.73 0.21 -0.04
CA GLU A 56 11.45 0.73 -0.48
C GLU A 56 11.49 2.20 -0.12
N LYS A 57 11.54 3.08 -1.13
CA LYS A 57 11.48 4.51 -0.88
C LYS A 57 10.11 4.70 -0.27
N LYS A 58 10.03 4.68 1.07
CA LYS A 58 8.88 5.21 1.80
C LYS A 58 8.59 6.52 1.09
N PRO A 59 7.35 6.76 0.65
CA PRO A 59 6.99 8.01 0.00
C PRO A 59 7.64 9.13 0.82
N GLU A 60 8.48 9.94 0.18
CA GLU A 60 9.21 10.98 0.89
C GLU A 60 8.19 12.06 1.23
N VAL A 61 7.51 11.87 2.37
CA VAL A 61 6.43 12.73 2.80
C VAL A 61 7.05 14.01 3.33
N LEU A 62 6.52 15.12 2.84
CA LEU A 62 6.94 16.46 3.20
C LEU A 62 6.07 16.97 4.36
N CYS A 63 6.63 17.86 5.17
CA CYS A 63 5.88 18.42 6.29
C CYS A 63 4.79 19.38 5.82
N ASP A 64 3.55 19.13 6.24
CA ASP A 64 2.40 19.93 5.80
C ASP A 64 2.38 21.33 6.42
N ILE A 65 2.96 21.50 7.61
CA ILE A 65 2.99 22.80 8.33
C ILE A 65 4.05 23.77 7.77
N CYS A 66 5.17 23.29 7.22
CA CYS A 66 6.22 24.20 6.74
C CYS A 66 5.72 25.05 5.56
N GLU A 67 5.74 26.38 5.69
CA GLU A 67 5.25 27.30 4.65
C GLU A 67 6.29 27.52 3.53
N GLU A 68 7.57 27.70 3.89
CA GLU A 68 8.62 28.05 2.92
C GLU A 68 9.39 26.82 2.42
N ARG A 69 10.06 26.12 3.34
CA ARG A 69 10.88 24.94 3.04
C ARG A 69 10.21 23.71 3.63
N LYS A 70 9.55 22.95 2.76
CA LYS A 70 9.01 21.63 3.09
C LYS A 70 10.15 20.69 3.52
N LEU A 71 10.22 20.38 4.81
CA LEU A 71 11.18 19.45 5.39
C LEU A 71 10.67 18.00 5.30
N LYS A 72 11.57 17.02 5.39
CA LYS A 72 11.19 15.60 5.48
C LYS A 72 10.35 15.37 6.73
N ALA A 73 9.27 14.61 6.58
CA ALA A 73 8.34 14.33 7.65
C ALA A 73 8.35 12.86 8.09
N LEU A 74 8.12 12.67 9.38
CA LEU A 74 7.62 11.44 9.95
C LEU A 74 6.13 11.70 10.22
N ASN A 75 5.22 11.02 9.53
CA ASN A 75 3.76 11.14 9.78
C ASN A 75 3.24 12.56 9.52
N SER A 76 3.56 13.14 8.34
CA SER A 76 3.20 14.51 7.92
C SER A 76 3.83 15.67 8.68
N TYR A 77 4.59 15.41 9.75
CA TYR A 77 5.32 16.44 10.51
C TYR A 77 6.84 16.27 10.41
N CYS A 78 7.56 17.35 10.17
CA CYS A 78 9.01 17.37 10.38
C CYS A 78 9.32 17.36 11.88
N GLU A 79 10.58 17.10 12.23
CA GLU A 79 11.03 16.98 13.62
C GLU A 79 10.58 18.16 14.51
N THR A 80 10.68 19.40 14.01
CA THR A 80 10.29 20.60 14.76
C THR A 80 8.78 20.69 15.02
N HIS A 81 7.97 20.18 14.10
CA HIS A 81 6.51 20.15 14.24
C HIS A 81 6.02 18.90 14.97
N LEU A 82 6.84 17.84 15.03
CA LEU A 82 6.57 16.63 15.79
C LEU A 82 6.91 16.79 17.28
N GLU A 83 7.94 17.58 17.62
CA GLU A 83 8.41 17.79 18.99
C GLU A 83 7.29 18.17 19.99
N PRO A 84 6.35 19.08 19.67
CA PRO A 84 5.24 19.40 20.57
C PRO A 84 4.33 18.21 20.86
N HIS A 85 4.10 17.33 19.87
CA HIS A 85 3.33 16.09 20.06
C HIS A 85 4.03 15.12 21.01
N LEU A 86 5.37 15.15 21.07
CA LEU A 86 6.17 14.31 21.95
C LEU A 86 6.41 14.94 23.32
N ARG A 87 6.32 16.26 23.48
CA ARG A 87 6.60 16.95 24.76
C ARG A 87 5.34 17.32 25.53
N VAL A 88 4.33 17.89 24.87
CA VAL A 88 3.15 18.48 25.53
C VAL A 88 2.17 17.39 25.95
N ALA A 89 1.82 17.33 27.24
CA ALA A 89 0.96 16.28 27.79
C ALA A 89 -0.42 16.15 27.11
N GLY A 90 -0.99 17.28 26.63
CA GLY A 90 -2.24 17.28 25.86
C GLY A 90 -2.09 16.64 24.47
N LEU A 91 -0.95 16.87 23.80
CA LEU A 91 -0.69 16.39 22.44
C LEU A 91 -0.08 14.99 22.40
N LYS A 92 0.55 14.52 23.48
CA LYS A 92 1.01 13.13 23.63
C LYS A 92 -0.11 12.09 23.47
N LYS A 93 -1.35 12.50 23.72
CA LYS A 93 -2.54 11.65 23.53
C LYS A 93 -2.96 11.52 22.07
N HIS A 94 -2.42 12.36 21.17
CA HIS A 94 -2.71 12.26 19.75
C HIS A 94 -1.91 11.10 19.16
N LYS A 95 -2.60 10.06 18.70
CA LYS A 95 -1.97 8.94 18.00
C LYS A 95 -1.67 9.37 16.57
N LEU A 96 -0.40 9.59 16.27
CA LEU A 96 0.05 9.88 14.90
C LEU A 96 0.05 8.59 14.09
N MET A 97 -0.55 8.62 12.91
CA MET A 97 -0.56 7.51 11.96
C MET A 97 0.59 7.69 10.96
N ASP A 98 1.17 6.58 10.49
CA ASP A 98 2.09 6.62 9.36
C ASP A 98 1.45 7.29 8.14
N PRO A 99 2.22 7.93 7.26
CA PRO A 99 1.66 8.52 6.05
C PRO A 99 1.03 7.43 5.19
N VAL A 100 -0.27 7.57 4.93
CA VAL A 100 -1.03 6.67 4.07
C VAL A 100 -1.22 7.29 2.69
N SER A 101 -1.26 6.47 1.65
CA SER A 101 -1.44 6.96 0.27
C SER A 101 -2.84 7.54 0.02
N ASN A 102 -3.85 7.06 0.76
CA ASN A 102 -5.22 7.57 0.69
C ASN A 102 -5.80 7.68 2.11
N LEU A 103 -6.06 8.91 2.55
CA LEU A 103 -6.66 9.16 3.86
C LEU A 103 -8.13 8.72 3.91
N GLU A 104 -8.84 8.76 2.77
CA GLU A 104 -10.27 8.44 2.70
C GLU A 104 -10.56 6.98 3.10
N ASP A 105 -9.61 6.08 2.89
CA ASP A 105 -9.70 4.67 3.29
C ASP A 105 -9.73 4.48 4.81
N TYR A 106 -9.25 5.48 5.56
CA TYR A 106 -9.21 5.46 7.03
C TYR A 106 -10.32 6.30 7.66
N ILE A 107 -11.19 6.91 6.84
CA ILE A 107 -12.30 7.75 7.29
C ILE A 107 -13.63 7.07 6.96
N CYS A 108 -14.47 6.93 7.97
CA CYS A 108 -15.85 6.50 7.79
C CYS A 108 -16.60 7.51 6.94
N GLN A 109 -16.99 7.11 5.73
CA GLN A 109 -17.72 7.96 4.79
C GLN A 109 -19.09 8.44 5.30
N LYS A 110 -19.72 7.71 6.23
CA LYS A 110 -21.01 8.10 6.82
C LYS A 110 -20.89 9.13 7.94
N HIS A 111 -19.76 9.12 8.66
CA HIS A 111 -19.62 9.87 9.92
C HIS A 111 -18.41 10.81 9.92
N GLU A 112 -17.63 10.84 8.84
CA GLU A 112 -16.42 11.65 8.67
C GLU A 112 -15.44 11.51 9.85
N ARG A 113 -15.29 10.29 10.35
CA ARG A 113 -14.49 9.97 11.53
C ARG A 113 -13.51 8.82 11.26
N PRO A 114 -12.36 8.78 11.95
CA PRO A 114 -11.43 7.68 11.83
C PRO A 114 -12.07 6.31 12.04
N LEU A 115 -11.66 5.35 11.21
CA LEU A 115 -11.95 3.94 11.38
C LEU A 115 -10.94 3.36 12.37
N GLU A 116 -11.37 3.15 13.61
CA GLU A 116 -10.50 2.70 14.72
C GLU A 116 -10.88 1.29 15.22
N LEU A 117 -12.03 0.76 14.77
CA LEU A 117 -12.59 -0.50 15.23
C LEU A 117 -12.78 -1.46 14.05
N PHE A 118 -12.75 -2.77 14.33
CA PHE A 118 -13.03 -3.82 13.37
C PHE A 118 -14.27 -4.61 13.81
N CYS A 119 -15.28 -4.67 12.94
CA CYS A 119 -16.45 -5.52 13.14
C CYS A 119 -16.16 -6.92 12.59
N ARG A 120 -16.17 -7.94 13.45
CA ARG A 120 -15.89 -9.34 13.07
C ARG A 120 -17.03 -9.98 12.29
N ASP A 121 -18.27 -9.62 12.61
CA ASP A 121 -19.46 -10.13 11.94
C ASP A 121 -19.50 -9.70 10.47
N ASP A 122 -19.22 -8.42 10.19
CA ASP A 122 -19.25 -7.85 8.85
C ASP A 122 -17.87 -7.81 8.17
N GLN A 123 -16.81 -8.23 8.89
CA GLN A 123 -15.41 -8.22 8.47
C GLN A 123 -14.96 -6.87 7.88
N THR A 124 -15.31 -5.77 8.56
CA THR A 124 -15.07 -4.41 8.05
C THR A 124 -14.62 -3.45 9.15
N CYS A 125 -13.81 -2.46 8.76
CA CYS A 125 -13.38 -1.39 9.66
C CYS A 125 -14.52 -0.36 9.83
N VAL A 126 -14.78 0.05 11.07
CA VAL A 126 -15.88 0.93 11.44
C VAL A 126 -15.40 2.03 12.39
N CYS A 127 -16.09 3.17 12.42
CA CYS A 127 -15.82 4.21 13.42
C CYS A 127 -16.63 3.96 14.70
N SER A 128 -16.28 4.66 15.78
CA SER A 128 -16.97 4.58 17.08
C SER A 128 -18.47 4.91 17.02
N PHE A 129 -18.94 5.68 16.04
CA PHE A 129 -20.38 5.95 15.88
C PHE A 129 -21.13 4.82 15.19
N CYS A 130 -20.47 4.11 14.27
CA CYS A 130 -21.03 2.93 13.63
C CYS A 130 -21.39 1.85 14.66
N THR A 131 -20.58 1.70 15.71
CA THR A 131 -20.81 0.70 16.77
C THR A 131 -21.95 1.06 17.72
N VAL A 132 -22.44 2.30 17.72
CA VAL A 132 -23.62 2.68 18.52
C VAL A 132 -24.92 2.51 17.71
N LYS A 133 -24.82 2.58 16.38
CA LYS A 133 -25.95 2.50 15.45
C LYS A 133 -25.95 1.17 14.70
N ASP A 134 -25.32 1.15 13.53
CA ASP A 134 -25.40 0.07 12.54
C ASP A 134 -24.82 -1.26 13.07
N HIS A 135 -23.81 -1.21 13.95
CA HIS A 135 -23.10 -2.38 14.48
C HIS A 135 -23.31 -2.55 15.99
N LYS A 136 -24.43 -2.05 16.55
CA LYS A 136 -24.68 -2.02 18.00
C LYS A 136 -24.58 -3.37 18.70
N ASN A 137 -24.95 -4.44 18.01
CA ASN A 137 -24.98 -5.79 18.56
C ASN A 137 -23.93 -6.70 17.91
N HIS A 138 -23.02 -6.13 17.12
CA HIS A 138 -21.96 -6.90 16.48
C HIS A 138 -20.74 -6.96 17.39
N ASN A 139 -19.93 -7.98 17.20
CA ASN A 139 -18.63 -8.11 17.84
C ASN A 139 -17.65 -7.14 17.19
N THR A 140 -17.44 -6.00 17.84
CA THR A 140 -16.50 -4.96 17.42
C THR A 140 -15.32 -4.90 18.38
N VAL A 141 -14.11 -5.02 17.86
CA VAL A 141 -12.85 -4.95 18.60
C VAL A 141 -11.99 -3.79 18.08
N SER A 142 -10.93 -3.40 18.79
CA SER A 142 -9.97 -2.44 18.21
C SER A 142 -9.18 -3.06 17.07
N ILE A 143 -8.75 -2.24 16.11
CA ILE A 143 -7.92 -2.70 14.98
C ILE A 143 -6.58 -3.26 15.50
N GLU A 144 -6.04 -2.70 16.59
CA GLU A 144 -4.80 -3.19 17.19
C GLU A 144 -4.95 -4.60 17.76
N GLU A 145 -6.03 -4.88 18.46
CA GLU A 145 -6.33 -6.21 19.00
C GLU A 145 -6.54 -7.23 17.88
N GLU A 146 -7.35 -6.88 16.86
CA GLU A 146 -7.58 -7.77 15.72
C GLU A 146 -6.28 -8.10 14.95
N SER A 147 -5.39 -7.11 14.79
CA SER A 147 -4.10 -7.32 14.13
C SER A 147 -3.14 -8.20 14.94
N GLN A 148 -3.27 -8.26 16.27
CA GLN A 148 -2.46 -9.12 17.10
C GLN A 148 -2.94 -10.57 17.06
N GLU A 149 -4.26 -10.80 16.99
CA GLU A 149 -4.83 -12.14 16.90
C GLU A 149 -4.62 -12.81 15.53
N LYS A 150 -4.41 -12.03 14.45
CA LYS A 150 -4.15 -12.54 13.10
C LYS A 150 -2.67 -12.73 12.75
N LYS A 151 -1.75 -12.47 13.70
CA LYS A 151 -0.31 -12.72 13.53
C LYS A 151 0.06 -14.14 13.95
#